data_AF-A0A9D9P4C8-F1
#
_entry.id   AF-A0A9D9P4C8-F1
#
_cell.length_a   1.000
_cell.length_b   1.000
_cell.length_c   1.000
_cell.angle_alpha   90.00
_cell.angle_beta   90.00
_cell.angle_gamma   90.00
#
_symmetry.space_group_name_H-M   'P 1'
#
loop_
_entity.id
_entity.type
_entity.pdbx_description
1 polymer ?
#
loop_
_entity_poly.entity_id
_entity_poly.type
_entity_poly.pdbx_seq_one_letter_code
_entity_poly.pdbx_strand_id
1 'polypeptide(L)'
;MRKRCTLRGLARWLTWGLIGAALYDQLRRPPQERTWTGRIGPIPYDFRPPSLERMRASFWNPEDARLFTPMPWGIGWSVNLAVLGEQLRPALERLRTRVRRAAPRG
;
A
#
# COMPACT_ATOMS: atom_id res chain seq x y z
N MET A 1 -1.65 -30.88 20.95
CA MET A 1 -2.22 -29.51 21.08
C MET A 1 -1.44 -28.55 20.17
N ARG A 2 -2.00 -28.16 19.02
CA ARG A 2 -1.34 -27.24 18.08
C ARG A 2 -1.68 -25.82 18.50
N LYS A 3 -0.72 -25.08 19.09
CA LYS A 3 -0.88 -23.65 19.41
C LYS A 3 -1.10 -22.89 18.10
N ARG A 4 -2.36 -22.71 17.71
CA ARG A 4 -2.74 -21.80 16.62
C ARG A 4 -2.35 -20.41 17.10
N CYS A 5 -1.19 -19.99 16.64
CA CYS A 5 -0.45 -18.87 17.17
C CYS A 5 -1.31 -17.61 17.18
N THR A 6 -1.09 -16.85 18.23
CA THR A 6 -1.33 -15.43 18.50
C THR A 6 -1.03 -14.46 17.36
N LEU A 7 -0.74 -14.89 16.13
CA LEU A 7 -0.44 -14.03 14.96
C LEU A 7 -1.54 -12.98 14.71
N ARG A 8 -2.82 -13.37 14.78
CA ARG A 8 -3.94 -12.42 14.65
C ARG A 8 -3.96 -11.39 15.79
N GLY A 9 -3.64 -11.82 17.01
CA GLY A 9 -3.54 -10.93 18.16
C GLY A 9 -2.36 -9.96 18.04
N LEU A 10 -1.19 -10.47 17.61
CA LEU A 10 0.02 -9.68 17.40
C LEU A 10 -0.15 -8.65 16.28
N ALA A 11 -0.75 -9.04 15.15
CA ALA A 11 -1.05 -8.13 14.07
C ALA A 11 -1.97 -6.98 14.53
N ARG A 12 -3.01 -7.29 15.31
CA ARG A 12 -3.90 -6.28 15.90
C ARG A 12 -3.14 -5.31 16.79
N TRP A 13 -2.27 -5.79 17.67
CA TRP A 13 -1.45 -4.94 18.53
C TRP A 13 -0.46 -4.08 17.74
N LEU A 14 0.14 -4.62 16.69
CA LEU A 14 1.01 -3.86 15.80
C LEU A 14 0.26 -2.71 15.12
N THR A 15 -0.93 -2.98 14.58
CA THR A 15 -1.78 -1.95 13.97
C THR A 15 -2.12 -0.84 14.97
N TRP A 16 -2.57 -1.19 16.18
CA TRP A 16 -2.84 -0.20 17.22
C TRP A 16 -1.59 0.58 17.64
N GLY A 17 -0.44 -0.08 17.72
CA GLY A 17 0.84 0.58 18.00
C GLY A 17 1.23 1.61 16.94
N LEU A 18 1.06 1.30 15.65
CA LEU A 18 1.31 2.24 14.56
C LEU A 18 0.35 3.43 14.59
N ILE A 19 -0.94 3.19 14.84
CA ILE A 19 -1.94 4.26 14.99
C ILE A 19 -1.57 5.17 16.16
N GLY A 20 -1.28 4.58 17.33
CA GLY A 20 -0.88 5.32 18.52
C GLY A 20 0.39 6.15 18.30
N ALA A 21 1.41 5.58 17.67
CA ALA A 21 2.64 6.30 17.34
C ALA A 21 2.41 7.46 16.37
N ALA A 22 1.54 7.28 15.36
CA ALA A 22 1.22 8.34 14.40
C ALA A 22 0.46 9.50 15.06
N LEU A 23 -0.51 9.18 15.92
CA LEU A 23 -1.25 10.19 16.68
C LEU A 23 -0.36 10.89 17.70
N TYR A 24 0.52 10.16 18.40
CA TYR A 24 1.48 10.73 19.35
C TYR A 24 2.40 11.76 18.67
N ASP A 25 2.90 11.45 17.47
CA ASP A 25 3.74 12.37 16.70
C ASP A 25 3.03 13.69 16.33
N GLN A 26 1.71 13.66 16.16
CA GLN A 26 0.90 14.83 15.82
C GLN A 26 0.43 15.58 17.08
N LEU A 27 0.02 14.88 18.13
CA LEU A 27 -0.49 15.48 19.36
C LEU A 27 0.60 16.14 20.22
N ARG A 28 1.86 15.67 20.13
CA ARG A 28 3.01 16.32 20.78
C ARG A 28 3.34 17.70 20.21
N ARG A 29 2.83 18.02 19.01
CA ARG A 29 3.02 19.31 18.35
C ARG A 29 1.93 20.29 18.79
N PRO A 30 2.24 21.59 18.92
CA PRO A 30 1.22 22.59 19.16
C PRO A 30 0.17 22.53 18.02
N PRO A 31 -1.12 22.80 18.30
CA PRO A 31 -2.21 22.62 17.35
C PRO A 31 -1.98 23.24 15.98
N GLN A 32 -1.30 24.39 15.94
CA GLN A 32 -1.01 25.16 14.72
C GLN A 32 0.06 24.51 13.83
N GLU A 33 0.90 23.62 14.38
CA GLU A 33 1.99 22.94 13.65
C GLU A 33 1.63 21.51 13.23
N ARG A 34 0.39 21.07 13.48
CA ARG A 34 -0.06 19.71 13.14
C ARG A 34 -0.31 19.60 11.63
N THR A 35 0.47 18.75 10.97
CA THR A 35 0.37 18.53 9.53
C THR A 35 -0.50 17.32 9.17
N TRP A 36 -0.76 16.43 10.12
CA TRP A 36 -1.51 15.17 9.94
C TRP A 36 -0.93 14.26 8.86
N THR A 37 0.36 14.41 8.56
CA THR A 37 1.11 13.61 7.58
C THR A 37 2.54 13.43 8.07
N GLY A 38 3.16 12.29 7.73
CA GLY A 38 4.51 11.98 8.18
C GLY A 38 4.94 10.54 7.90
N ARG A 39 5.93 10.07 8.67
CA ARG A 39 6.43 8.70 8.58
C ARG A 39 6.87 8.17 9.95
N ILE A 40 6.64 6.90 10.21
CA ILE A 40 7.16 6.16 11.37
C ILE A 40 8.21 5.19 10.84
N GLY A 41 9.49 5.56 10.95
CA GLY A 41 10.57 4.82 10.28
C GLY A 41 10.32 4.75 8.76
N PRO A 42 10.21 3.55 8.15
CA PRO A 42 9.92 3.40 6.73
C PRO A 42 8.41 3.48 6.40
N ILE A 43 7.51 3.54 7.40
CA ILE A 43 6.06 3.45 7.16
C ILE A 43 5.49 4.87 7.03
N PRO A 44 5.06 5.31 5.83
CA PRO A 44 4.42 6.62 5.68
C PRO A 44 3.01 6.60 6.26
N TYR A 45 2.51 7.76 6.69
CA TYR A 45 1.12 7.93 7.10
C TYR A 45 0.57 9.29 6.64
N ASP A 46 -0.72 9.35 6.34
CA ASP A 46 -1.41 10.56 5.97
C ASP A 46 -2.89 10.51 6.39
N PHE A 47 -3.29 11.41 7.28
CA PHE A 47 -4.66 11.50 7.80
C PHE A 47 -5.43 12.70 7.25
N ARG A 48 -4.88 13.41 6.26
CA ARG A 48 -5.60 14.51 5.60
C ARG A 48 -6.78 13.95 4.78
N PRO A 49 -7.87 14.71 4.60
CA PRO A 49 -8.98 14.28 3.76
C PRO A 49 -8.50 13.73 2.41
N PRO A 50 -8.99 12.56 1.98
CA PRO A 50 -8.60 12.00 0.69
C PRO A 50 -9.09 12.91 -0.44
N SER A 51 -8.26 13.08 -1.47
CA SER A 51 -8.67 13.72 -2.72
C SER A 51 -8.54 12.73 -3.87
N LEU A 52 -9.40 12.88 -4.90
CA LEU A 52 -9.37 12.02 -6.09
C LEU A 52 -8.00 12.10 -6.80
N GLU A 53 -7.41 13.28 -6.83
CA GLU A 53 -6.07 13.50 -7.36
C GLU A 53 -5.01 12.66 -6.63
N ARG A 54 -5.02 12.68 -5.29
CA ARG A 54 -4.07 11.89 -4.47
C ARG A 54 -4.33 10.40 -4.61
N MET A 55 -5.59 9.97 -4.67
CA MET A 55 -5.92 8.57 -4.91
C MET A 55 -5.38 8.11 -6.26
N ARG A 56 -5.59 8.89 -7.33
CA ARG A 56 -5.04 8.58 -8.65
C ARG A 56 -3.51 8.56 -8.62
N ALA A 57 -2.86 9.54 -8.00
CA ALA A 57 -1.41 9.59 -7.91
C ALA A 57 -0.80 8.38 -7.18
N SER A 58 -1.46 7.87 -6.13
CA SER A 58 -0.97 6.70 -5.39
C SER A 58 -1.29 5.37 -6.06
N PHE A 59 -2.48 5.22 -6.66
CA PHE A 59 -2.91 3.93 -7.23
C PHE A 59 -2.65 3.78 -8.73
N TRP A 60 -2.59 4.87 -9.48
CA TRP A 60 -2.47 4.86 -10.93
C TRP A 60 -1.67 6.06 -11.44
N ASN A 61 -0.34 5.96 -11.35
CA ASN A 61 0.56 6.98 -11.86
C ASN A 61 1.61 6.36 -12.78
N PRO A 62 1.40 6.36 -14.11
CA PRO A 62 2.36 5.82 -15.07
C PRO A 62 3.71 6.56 -15.07
N GLU A 63 3.73 7.84 -14.67
CA GLU A 63 4.95 8.65 -14.62
C GLU A 63 5.84 8.33 -13.41
N ASP A 64 5.28 7.66 -12.39
CA ASP A 64 6.01 7.23 -11.19
C ASP A 64 6.38 5.75 -11.30
N ALA A 65 7.67 5.47 -11.53
CA ALA A 65 8.19 4.12 -11.66
C ALA A 65 8.14 3.28 -10.37
N ARG A 66 7.75 3.85 -9.23
CA ARG A 66 7.67 3.13 -7.95
C ARG A 66 6.44 2.21 -7.92
N LEU A 67 6.67 0.94 -7.59
CA LEU A 67 5.59 -0.03 -7.35
C LEU A 67 4.85 0.28 -6.04
N PHE A 68 5.58 0.63 -4.99
CA PHE A 68 5.01 1.00 -3.69
C PHE A 68 5.01 2.52 -3.53
N THR A 69 3.83 3.07 -3.36
CA THR A 69 3.61 4.50 -3.17
C THR A 69 3.06 4.76 -1.76
N PRO A 70 3.24 5.94 -1.17
CA PRO A 70 2.57 6.28 0.09
C PRO A 70 1.05 6.17 -0.06
N MET A 71 0.38 5.63 0.97
CA MET A 71 -1.07 5.54 0.99
C MET A 71 -1.70 6.95 0.98
N PRO A 72 -2.72 7.21 0.12
CA PRO A 72 -3.33 8.54 0.03
C PRO A 72 -4.13 8.91 1.28
N TRP A 73 -4.57 7.92 2.05
CA TRP A 73 -5.20 8.13 3.35
C TRP A 73 -5.05 6.91 4.24
N GLY A 74 -4.49 7.08 5.43
CA GLY A 74 -4.20 6.02 6.39
C GLY A 74 -2.70 5.86 6.66
N ILE A 75 -2.31 4.64 7.05
CA ILE A 75 -0.93 4.29 7.42
C ILE A 75 -0.44 3.18 6.48
N GLY A 76 0.74 3.37 5.90
CA GLY A 76 1.43 2.38 5.09
C GLY A 76 1.47 2.70 3.60
N TRP A 77 1.62 1.64 2.81
CA TRP A 77 1.92 1.72 1.39
C TRP A 77 0.70 1.32 0.55
N SER A 78 0.53 2.02 -0.57
CA SER A 78 -0.33 1.69 -1.69
C SER A 78 0.49 0.96 -2.77
N VAL A 79 -0.20 0.40 -3.76
CA VAL A 79 0.40 -0.20 -4.94
C VAL A 79 0.02 0.61 -6.17
N ASN A 80 1.02 1.00 -6.96
CA ASN A 80 0.82 1.61 -8.26
C ASN A 80 0.46 0.53 -9.29
N LEU A 81 -0.82 0.46 -9.65
CA LEU A 81 -1.37 -0.55 -10.53
C LEU A 81 -0.90 -0.41 -11.98
N ALA A 82 -0.52 0.80 -12.41
CA ALA A 82 0.07 1.02 -13.73
C ALA A 82 1.39 0.26 -13.87
N VAL A 83 2.30 0.46 -12.91
CA VAL A 83 3.60 -0.21 -12.84
C VAL A 83 3.45 -1.71 -12.60
N LEU A 84 2.53 -2.11 -11.70
CA LEU A 84 2.26 -3.52 -11.46
C LEU A 84 1.83 -4.25 -12.75
N GLY A 85 0.93 -3.64 -13.53
CA GLY A 85 0.48 -4.19 -14.80
C GLY A 85 1.62 -4.37 -15.80
N GLU A 86 2.52 -3.39 -15.89
CA GLU A 86 3.72 -3.47 -16.75
C GLU A 86 4.68 -4.57 -16.31
N GLN A 87 4.92 -4.71 -15.00
CA GLN A 87 5.77 -5.77 -14.46
C GLN A 87 5.18 -7.17 -14.66
N LEU A 88 3.85 -7.30 -14.62
CA LEU A 88 3.16 -8.58 -14.83
C LEU A 88 2.99 -8.93 -16.31
N ARG A 89 3.04 -7.96 -17.22
CA ARG A 89 2.83 -8.15 -18.67
C ARG A 89 3.67 -9.31 -19.25
N PRO A 90 4.99 -9.43 -19.00
CA PRO A 90 5.77 -10.52 -19.56
C PRO A 90 5.34 -11.90 -19.03
N ALA A 91 4.95 -11.98 -17.75
CA ALA A 91 4.46 -13.22 -17.16
C ALA A 91 3.11 -13.63 -17.76
N LEU A 92 2.20 -12.67 -17.91
CA LEU A 92 0.88 -12.90 -18.52
C LEU A 92 1.01 -13.36 -19.99
N GLU A 93 1.92 -12.77 -20.77
CA GLU A 93 2.15 -13.20 -22.16
C GLU A 93 2.73 -14.62 -22.26
N ARG A 94 3.60 -15.02 -21.31
CA ARG A 94 4.07 -16.41 -21.22
C ARG A 94 2.93 -17.38 -20.93
N LEU A 95 1.98 -17.00 -20.08
CA LEU A 95 0.82 -17.84 -19.79
C LEU A 95 -0.12 -17.92 -20.99
N ARG A 96 -0.41 -16.77 -21.63
CA ARG A 96 -1.26 -16.68 -22.83
C ARG A 96 -0.72 -17.54 -23.98
N THR A 97 0.58 -17.49 -24.23
CA THR A 97 1.23 -18.29 -25.28
C THR A 97 1.16 -19.79 -24.99
N ARG A 98 1.30 -20.22 -23.72
CA ARG A 98 1.12 -21.63 -23.32
C ARG A 98 -0.29 -22.11 -23.54
N VAL A 99 -1.29 -21.36 -23.09
CA VAL A 99 -2.71 -21.69 -23.27
C VAL A 99 -3.04 -21.80 -24.76
N ARG A 100 -2.59 -20.83 -25.57
CA ARG A 100 -2.82 -20.85 -27.03
C ARG A 100 -2.14 -22.03 -27.74
N ARG A 101 -0.98 -22.50 -27.27
CA ARG A 101 -0.32 -23.70 -27.80
C ARG A 101 -1.01 -25.00 -27.38
N ALA A 102 -1.61 -25.02 -26.20
CA ALA A 102 -2.35 -26.17 -25.68
C ALA A 102 -3.77 -26.29 -26.25
N ALA A 103 -4.31 -25.22 -26.85
CA ALA A 103 -5.60 -25.26 -27.51
C ALA A 103 -5.53 -26.17 -28.76
N PRO A 104 -6.42 -27.18 -28.89
CA PRO A 104 -6.46 -28.04 -30.06
C PRO A 104 -6.78 -27.21 -31.30
N ARG A 105 -6.03 -27.43 -32.38
CA ARG A 105 -6.37 -26.86 -33.70
C ARG A 105 -7.48 -27.72 -34.27
N GLY A 106 -8.71 -27.22 -34.19
CA GLY A 106 -9.83 -27.70 -35.01
C GLY A 106 -9.75 -27.08 -36.40
#